data_AF-A0A9N7NKF9-F1
#
_entry.id   AF-A0A9N7NKF9-F1
#
_cell.length_a   1.000
_cell.length_b   1.000
_cell.length_c   1.000
_cell.angle_alpha   90.00
_cell.angle_beta   90.00
_cell.angle_gamma   90.00
#
_symmetry.space_group_name_H-M   'P 1'
#
loop_
_entity.id
_entity.type
_entity.pdbx_description
1 polymer ?
#
loop_
_entity_poly.entity_id
_entity_poly.type
_entity_poly.pdbx_seq_one_letter_code
_entity_poly.pdbx_strand_id
1 'polypeptide(L)'
;MALAAAPAAAAATSTYAANLGRVSDFASPRWPLLNFRVRRQFLCLPRRAMASVEYGIHSSQITIAPRLNRDLISLPKPLSAIDFSSFTSNGKKVRVAYQGVSGAYSEEAALKAYPKCETVPCDLFEAAFQAVELWLADKAVLPIENSVGGSIHRNYDLLLRHRLHIVGEVQLVVNHCLLGLPGVRKDELKRVLSHPQALDQCERTLNELGVTIVTADDTARAAQIVASEGVRETGAVASSRAAEIYGLDVLADRIQDDTDNITRFLILAREPIIPATDKPYKTSIVFSLEEGPGILFKALAVFALRNISLSKIESRPQKLRPLRVVDDSNRASPTYFDYLFYIDFEASMAEPRAQFALGHLQEFARFIRVLGCYPIDTVL
;
A
#
# COMPACT_ATOMS: atom_id res chain seq x y z
N MET A 1 -30.36 -66.87 4.58
CA MET A 1 -30.51 -67.84 3.47
C MET A 1 -30.29 -67.06 2.19
N ALA A 2 -29.06 -67.04 1.64
CA ALA A 2 -28.56 -67.94 0.56
C ALA A 2 -29.43 -67.79 -0.73
N LEU A 3 -28.93 -67.57 -1.95
CA LEU A 3 -27.60 -67.76 -2.55
C LEU A 3 -27.55 -67.05 -3.94
N ALA A 4 -26.32 -66.73 -4.37
CA ALA A 4 -25.71 -66.52 -5.70
C ALA A 4 -26.53 -66.53 -7.03
N ALA A 5 -26.11 -65.69 -8.00
CA ALA A 5 -25.24 -66.09 -9.13
C ALA A 5 -25.18 -65.04 -10.26
N ALA A 6 -23.96 -64.80 -10.78
CA ALA A 6 -23.68 -64.12 -12.06
C ALA A 6 -23.90 -65.08 -13.25
N PRO A 7 -23.81 -64.63 -14.53
CA PRO A 7 -22.49 -64.67 -15.20
C PRO A 7 -22.22 -63.60 -16.30
N ALA A 8 -21.00 -63.73 -16.83
CA ALA A 8 -20.21 -62.96 -17.79
C ALA A 8 -20.76 -62.74 -19.22
N ALA A 9 -20.15 -61.78 -19.94
CA ALA A 9 -19.63 -61.98 -21.32
C ALA A 9 -18.71 -60.81 -21.76
N ALA A 10 -17.71 -61.15 -22.58
CA ALA A 10 -16.60 -60.31 -23.02
C ALA A 10 -16.64 -60.02 -24.54
N ALA A 11 -15.83 -59.02 -24.92
CA ALA A 11 -15.14 -58.80 -26.20
C ALA A 11 -15.93 -58.32 -27.44
N ALA A 12 -15.51 -57.17 -27.98
CA ALA A 12 -15.38 -56.92 -29.43
C ALA A 12 -14.38 -55.77 -29.72
N THR A 13 -13.57 -56.02 -30.74
CA THR A 13 -12.38 -55.33 -31.25
C THR A 13 -12.67 -54.28 -32.34
N SER A 14 -11.61 -53.53 -32.73
CA SER A 14 -11.44 -52.78 -34.01
C SER A 14 -11.93 -51.31 -33.99
N THR A 15 -11.28 -50.29 -34.56
CA THR A 15 -10.29 -50.21 -35.65
C THR A 15 -9.52 -48.87 -35.55
N TYR A 16 -8.25 -48.88 -35.97
CA TYR A 16 -7.42 -47.70 -36.23
C TYR A 16 -7.83 -47.02 -37.55
N ALA A 17 -7.96 -45.69 -37.58
CA ALA A 17 -7.84 -44.89 -38.80
C ALA A 17 -7.37 -43.47 -38.47
N ALA A 18 -6.37 -43.03 -39.24
CA ALA A 18 -5.60 -41.81 -39.11
C ALA A 18 -6.41 -40.53 -39.38
N ASN A 19 -6.02 -39.42 -38.74
CA ASN A 19 -6.03 -38.13 -39.43
C ASN A 19 -4.94 -37.19 -38.88
N LEU A 20 -4.04 -36.85 -39.79
CA LEU A 20 -3.01 -35.83 -39.68
C LEU A 20 -3.68 -34.44 -39.73
N GLY A 21 -3.37 -33.59 -38.74
CA GLY A 21 -3.84 -32.21 -38.70
C GLY A 21 -2.82 -31.30 -38.02
N ARG A 22 -1.91 -30.76 -38.85
CA ARG A 22 -1.07 -29.56 -38.68
C ARG A 22 -0.73 -29.08 -37.26
N VAL A 23 0.55 -29.28 -36.94
CA VAL A 23 1.33 -28.45 -36.02
C VAL A 23 1.43 -27.03 -36.58
N SER A 24 1.02 -26.04 -35.79
CA SER A 24 1.38 -24.64 -35.99
C SER A 24 1.82 -24.04 -34.67
N ASP A 25 3.06 -23.55 -34.69
CA ASP A 25 3.79 -22.86 -33.65
C ASP A 25 2.98 -21.81 -32.91
N PHE A 26 3.09 -21.76 -31.58
CA PHE A 26 3.16 -20.50 -30.86
C PHE A 26 4.15 -20.59 -29.71
N ALA A 27 5.24 -19.86 -29.88
CA ALA A 27 6.37 -19.73 -28.99
C ALA A 27 5.94 -19.18 -27.61
N SER A 28 6.43 -19.84 -26.57
CA SER A 28 6.39 -19.36 -25.19
C SER A 28 7.44 -18.25 -24.99
N PRO A 29 7.09 -17.08 -24.40
CA PRO A 29 8.07 -16.05 -24.12
C PRO A 29 8.93 -16.46 -22.91
N ARG A 30 10.15 -16.92 -23.19
CA ARG A 30 11.22 -17.08 -22.20
C ARG A 30 11.60 -15.71 -21.61
N TRP A 31 11.47 -15.54 -20.31
CA TRP A 31 11.97 -14.37 -19.58
C TRP A 31 13.49 -14.53 -19.36
N PRO A 32 14.32 -13.52 -19.68
CA PRO A 32 15.77 -13.66 -19.56
C PRO A 32 16.25 -13.58 -18.11
N LEU A 33 16.91 -14.65 -17.68
CA LEU A 33 17.81 -14.69 -16.54
C LEU A 33 19.02 -13.80 -16.84
N LEU A 34 19.18 -12.68 -16.12
CA LEU A 34 20.41 -11.90 -16.18
C LEU A 34 21.38 -12.34 -15.08
N ASN A 35 22.43 -13.04 -15.52
CA ASN A 35 23.66 -13.25 -14.77
C ASN A 35 24.41 -11.92 -14.60
N PHE A 36 24.72 -11.56 -13.36
CA PHE A 36 25.62 -10.46 -13.03
C PHE A 36 27.05 -10.78 -13.49
N ARG A 37 27.62 -9.95 -14.36
CA ARG A 37 29.07 -9.91 -14.61
C ARG A 37 29.55 -8.46 -14.59
N VAL A 38 30.27 -8.13 -13.53
CA VAL A 38 30.92 -6.83 -13.29
C VAL A 38 32.05 -6.61 -14.30
N ARG A 39 32.05 -5.47 -15.00
CA ARG A 39 33.27 -4.86 -15.56
C ARG A 39 33.22 -3.33 -15.43
N ARG A 40 34.23 -2.80 -14.73
CA ARG A 40 34.59 -1.37 -14.65
C ARG A 40 35.17 -0.90 -15.98
N GLN A 41 34.85 0.32 -16.40
CA GLN A 41 35.79 1.18 -17.12
C GLN A 41 35.42 2.66 -16.96
N PHE A 42 36.41 3.43 -16.51
CA PHE A 42 36.47 4.89 -16.52
C PHE A 42 36.67 5.38 -17.97
N LEU A 43 36.16 6.56 -18.33
CA LEU A 43 36.98 7.67 -18.85
C LEU A 43 36.19 8.98 -19.07
N CYS A 44 36.98 10.06 -19.16
CA CYS A 44 36.72 11.48 -19.01
C CYS A 44 35.89 12.21 -20.08
N LEU A 45 35.38 13.38 -19.66
CA LEU A 45 34.82 14.51 -20.42
C LEU A 45 35.79 15.12 -21.46
N PRO A 46 35.25 15.96 -22.38
CA PRO A 46 35.64 17.38 -22.31
C PRO A 46 34.49 18.41 -22.48
N ARG A 47 34.81 19.64 -22.05
CA ARG A 47 34.05 20.91 -22.03
C ARG A 47 34.07 21.68 -23.37
N ARG A 48 33.02 22.48 -23.63
CA ARG A 48 32.96 23.92 -24.09
C ARG A 48 31.55 24.19 -24.66
N ALA A 49 30.93 25.37 -24.63
CA ALA A 49 31.33 26.73 -24.32
C ALA A 49 30.11 27.57 -23.89
N MET A 50 30.38 28.66 -23.16
CA MET A 50 29.43 29.72 -22.79
C MET A 50 29.11 30.66 -23.95
N ALA A 51 27.91 31.24 -23.92
CA ALA A 51 27.62 32.54 -24.50
C ALA A 51 26.72 33.33 -23.53
N SER A 52 27.16 34.55 -23.23
CA SER A 52 26.59 35.54 -22.32
C SER A 52 25.75 36.56 -23.09
N VAL A 53 24.65 37.03 -22.50
CA VAL A 53 24.01 38.31 -22.84
C VAL A 53 23.53 38.96 -21.54
N GLU A 54 23.88 40.23 -21.37
CA GLU A 54 23.62 41.08 -20.20
C GLU A 54 22.48 42.09 -20.44
N TYR A 55 21.80 42.38 -19.32
CA TYR A 55 21.16 43.61 -18.82
C TYR A 55 20.08 44.40 -19.59
N GLY A 56 19.01 44.68 -18.84
CA GLY A 56 18.14 45.86 -18.96
C GLY A 56 17.24 46.02 -17.73
N ILE A 57 17.59 46.97 -16.84
CA ILE A 57 16.80 47.37 -15.66
C ILE A 57 15.85 48.50 -16.06
N HIS A 58 14.60 48.48 -15.58
CA HIS A 58 13.83 49.71 -15.37
C HIS A 58 12.96 49.61 -14.10
N SER A 59 13.09 50.65 -13.27
CA SER A 59 12.41 50.85 -11.99
C SER A 59 11.13 51.67 -12.13
N SER A 60 10.11 51.37 -11.32
CA SER A 60 9.16 52.38 -10.83
C SER A 60 8.44 51.88 -9.56
N GLN A 61 8.51 52.70 -8.52
CA GLN A 61 7.92 52.53 -7.19
C GLN A 61 6.43 52.90 -7.19
N ILE A 62 5.60 52.15 -6.45
CA ILE A 62 4.33 52.64 -5.90
C ILE A 62 4.17 52.06 -4.48
N THR A 63 3.90 52.92 -3.50
CA THR A 63 3.66 52.61 -2.08
C THR A 63 2.18 52.77 -1.75
N ILE A 64 1.51 51.74 -1.19
CA ILE A 64 0.26 51.86 -0.40
C ILE A 64 0.26 50.79 0.72
N ALA A 65 -0.21 51.19 1.92
CA ALA A 65 -0.11 50.56 3.24
C ALA A 65 -1.08 49.34 3.47
N PRO A 66 -1.03 48.65 4.65
CA PRO A 66 -1.22 47.19 4.77
C PRO A 66 -2.67 46.71 4.92
N ARG A 67 -2.96 45.53 4.38
CA ARG A 67 -4.15 44.73 4.70
C ARG A 67 -3.74 43.29 4.97
N LEU A 68 -4.32 42.71 6.02
CA LEU A 68 -4.18 41.31 6.41
C LEU A 68 -4.32 40.38 5.20
N ASN A 69 -3.27 39.62 4.91
CA ASN A 69 -3.39 38.39 4.14
C ASN A 69 -2.40 37.40 4.77
N ARG A 70 -2.89 36.52 5.64
CA ARG A 70 -2.13 35.33 6.03
C ARG A 70 -2.28 34.36 4.87
N ASP A 71 -1.16 34.10 4.21
CA ASP A 71 -1.04 33.31 2.99
C ASP A 71 -1.62 31.89 3.16
N LEU A 72 -2.81 31.65 2.62
CA LEU A 72 -3.37 30.32 2.32
C LEU A 72 -2.71 29.67 1.08
N ILE A 73 -1.55 30.18 0.64
CA ILE A 73 -0.91 29.83 -0.65
C ILE A 73 0.27 28.84 -0.48
N SER A 74 0.66 28.48 0.75
CA SER A 74 1.83 27.62 0.97
C SER A 74 1.54 26.15 1.27
N LEU A 75 0.33 25.65 1.05
CA LEU A 75 0.04 24.22 1.19
C LEU A 75 0.47 23.46 -0.08
N PRO A 76 1.20 22.33 0.04
CA PRO A 76 1.60 21.53 -1.12
C PRO A 76 0.33 20.98 -1.80
N LYS A 77 0.13 21.37 -3.06
CA LYS A 77 -0.94 20.81 -3.90
C LYS A 77 -0.60 19.35 -4.26
N PRO A 78 -1.60 18.46 -4.35
CA PRO A 78 -1.39 17.11 -4.87
C PRO A 78 -0.78 17.19 -6.28
N LEU A 79 0.22 16.34 -6.54
CA LEU A 79 0.93 16.35 -7.82
C LEU A 79 -0.05 16.02 -8.95
N SER A 80 -0.02 16.85 -10.00
CA SER A 80 -0.73 16.61 -11.26
C SER A 80 0.28 16.26 -12.37
N ALA A 81 -0.19 15.67 -13.47
CA ALA A 81 0.65 15.18 -14.57
C ALA A 81 1.36 16.29 -15.40
N ILE A 82 1.63 17.47 -14.84
CA ILE A 82 2.17 18.62 -15.56
C ILE A 82 3.46 19.16 -14.90
N ASP A 83 3.82 18.73 -13.68
CA ASP A 83 4.95 19.28 -12.90
C ASP A 83 6.34 18.72 -13.31
N PHE A 84 6.50 18.38 -14.58
CA PHE A 84 7.53 17.48 -15.14
C PHE A 84 8.95 18.04 -15.33
N SER A 85 9.31 19.25 -14.85
CA SER A 85 10.65 19.78 -15.13
C SER A 85 11.34 20.41 -13.92
N SER A 86 12.18 19.62 -13.23
CA SER A 86 13.62 19.88 -13.03
C SER A 86 14.15 19.19 -11.77
N PHE A 87 15.18 18.34 -11.92
CA PHE A 87 15.92 17.78 -10.79
C PHE A 87 17.41 18.07 -10.89
N THR A 88 17.91 18.80 -9.90
CA THR A 88 19.29 18.70 -9.40
C THR A 88 19.24 18.38 -7.90
N SER A 89 20.14 17.52 -7.45
CA SER A 89 20.27 17.04 -6.07
C SER A 89 21.21 17.95 -5.26
N ASN A 90 20.68 18.67 -4.28
CA ASN A 90 21.44 19.49 -3.34
C ASN A 90 20.73 19.45 -1.98
N GLY A 91 21.25 18.72 -0.99
CA GLY A 91 20.76 18.75 0.40
C GLY A 91 19.25 18.53 0.60
N LYS A 92 18.59 17.88 -0.36
CA LYS A 92 17.13 17.80 -0.44
C LYS A 92 16.58 16.90 0.66
N LYS A 93 15.55 17.39 1.36
CA LYS A 93 14.71 16.60 2.26
C LYS A 93 14.21 15.36 1.49
N VAL A 94 14.15 14.22 2.15
CA VAL A 94 13.59 12.99 1.57
C VAL A 94 12.14 13.29 1.18
N ARG A 95 11.75 13.01 -0.06
CA ARG A 95 10.36 13.18 -0.51
C ARG A 95 9.59 11.90 -0.28
N VAL A 96 8.48 11.99 0.46
CA VAL A 96 7.70 10.83 0.88
C VAL A 96 6.28 10.96 0.34
N ALA A 97 5.95 10.11 -0.64
CA ALA A 97 4.61 10.02 -1.20
C ALA A 97 3.66 9.29 -0.25
N TYR A 98 2.42 9.75 -0.19
CA TYR A 98 1.36 9.10 0.57
C TYR A 98 0.02 9.36 -0.11
N GLN A 99 -0.95 8.48 0.12
CA GLN A 99 -2.31 8.70 -0.38
C GLN A 99 -3.11 9.55 0.60
N GLY A 100 -3.76 10.60 0.10
CA GLY A 100 -4.58 11.53 0.86
C GLY A 100 -4.16 12.99 0.69
N VAL A 101 -4.76 13.85 1.52
CA VAL A 101 -4.43 15.29 1.59
C VAL A 101 -3.63 15.60 2.86
N SER A 102 -3.17 16.84 3.02
CA SER A 102 -2.49 17.26 4.26
C SER A 102 -3.45 17.13 5.45
N GLY A 103 -2.96 16.62 6.57
CA GLY A 103 -3.75 16.24 7.75
C GLY A 103 -4.18 14.78 7.78
N ALA A 104 -4.01 14.01 6.69
CA ALA A 104 -4.36 12.59 6.69
C ALA A 104 -3.42 11.77 7.61
N TYR A 105 -3.90 10.66 8.16
CA TYR A 105 -3.08 9.74 8.97
C TYR A 105 -1.87 9.19 8.20
N SER A 106 -1.98 9.05 6.88
CA SER A 106 -0.86 8.66 6.02
C SER A 106 0.25 9.73 5.97
N GLU A 107 -0.09 11.02 6.07
CA GLU A 107 0.90 12.10 6.20
C GLU A 107 1.60 12.03 7.55
N GLU A 108 0.84 11.82 8.62
CA GLU A 108 1.38 11.66 9.97
C GLU A 108 2.33 10.46 10.05
N ALA A 109 1.98 9.32 9.44
CA ALA A 109 2.86 8.16 9.34
C ALA A 109 4.15 8.47 8.56
N ALA A 110 4.06 9.26 7.47
CA ALA A 110 5.23 9.72 6.72
C ALA A 110 6.16 10.61 7.56
N LEU A 111 5.58 11.54 8.33
CA LEU A 111 6.32 12.42 9.24
C LEU A 111 6.91 11.66 10.43
N LYS A 112 6.21 10.65 10.98
CA LYS A 112 6.74 9.75 12.02
C LYS A 112 7.94 8.96 11.49
N ALA A 113 7.84 8.41 10.28
CA ALA A 113 8.95 7.70 9.62
C ALA A 113 10.16 8.61 9.33
N TYR A 114 9.88 9.83 8.87
CA TYR A 114 10.89 10.78 8.41
C TYR A 114 10.55 12.22 8.89
N PRO A 115 10.94 12.62 10.11
CA PRO A 115 10.51 13.90 10.71
C PRO A 115 10.86 15.19 9.96
N LYS A 116 11.84 15.11 9.04
CA LYS A 116 12.29 16.25 8.22
C LYS A 116 12.03 16.03 6.72
N CYS A 117 11.12 15.13 6.37
CA CYS A 117 10.76 14.89 4.97
C CYS A 117 9.98 16.05 4.36
N GLU A 118 9.89 16.01 3.04
CA GLU A 118 8.91 16.73 2.25
C GLU A 118 7.79 15.75 1.90
N THR A 119 6.57 16.01 2.35
CA THR A 119 5.42 15.14 2.11
C THR A 119 4.85 15.41 0.71
N VAL A 120 4.52 14.34 -0.02
CA VAL A 120 4.01 14.40 -1.39
C VAL A 120 2.62 13.77 -1.44
N PRO A 121 1.54 14.57 -1.27
CA PRO A 121 0.18 14.05 -1.30
C PRO A 121 -0.19 13.51 -2.69
N CYS A 122 -0.86 12.37 -2.70
CA CYS A 122 -1.34 11.69 -3.91
C CYS A 122 -2.83 11.35 -3.75
N ASP A 123 -3.63 11.54 -4.80
CA ASP A 123 -5.07 11.27 -4.73
C ASP A 123 -5.39 9.78 -4.54
N LEU A 124 -4.62 8.91 -5.20
CA LEU A 124 -4.81 7.45 -5.22
C LEU A 124 -3.56 6.72 -4.75
N PHE A 125 -3.73 5.48 -4.26
CA PHE A 125 -2.61 4.63 -3.88
C PHE A 125 -1.66 4.38 -5.07
N GLU A 126 -2.20 4.13 -6.26
CA GLU A 126 -1.44 3.95 -7.51
C GLU A 126 -0.50 5.13 -7.78
N ALA A 127 -0.99 6.35 -7.56
CA ALA A 127 -0.22 7.56 -7.80
C ALA A 127 0.98 7.63 -6.84
N ALA A 128 0.84 7.20 -5.59
CA ALA A 128 1.96 7.11 -4.65
C ALA A 128 3.01 6.06 -5.07
N PHE A 129 2.59 4.90 -5.59
CA PHE A 129 3.51 3.92 -6.18
C PHE A 129 4.25 4.50 -7.40
N GLN A 130 3.51 5.10 -8.32
CA GLN A 130 4.06 5.71 -9.54
C GLN A 130 5.00 6.88 -9.23
N ALA A 131 4.70 7.69 -8.22
CA ALA A 131 5.57 8.80 -7.81
C ALA A 131 6.97 8.29 -7.43
N VAL A 132 7.06 7.14 -6.76
CA VAL A 132 8.35 6.50 -6.44
C VAL A 132 8.99 5.88 -7.68
N GLU A 133 8.25 5.19 -8.54
CA GLU A 133 8.83 4.60 -9.76
C GLU A 133 9.36 5.67 -10.74
N LEU A 134 8.70 6.82 -10.82
CA LEU A 134 9.01 7.94 -11.72
C LEU A 134 9.97 8.97 -11.11
N TRP A 135 10.58 8.69 -9.96
CA TRP A 135 11.53 9.60 -9.29
C TRP A 135 10.96 10.95 -8.80
N LEU A 136 9.62 11.06 -8.75
CA LEU A 136 8.89 12.20 -8.18
C LEU A 136 8.89 12.18 -6.64
N ALA A 137 9.02 10.99 -6.05
CA ALA A 137 9.26 10.79 -4.62
C ALA A 137 10.40 9.78 -4.41
N ASP A 138 11.01 9.82 -3.23
CA ASP A 138 12.11 8.92 -2.86
C ASP A 138 11.58 7.68 -2.14
N LYS A 139 10.50 7.83 -1.37
CA LYS A 139 9.78 6.79 -0.65
C LYS A 139 8.28 6.95 -0.82
N ALA A 140 7.53 5.89 -0.56
CA ALA A 140 6.09 5.97 -0.31
C ALA A 140 5.76 5.36 1.05
N VAL A 141 4.80 5.94 1.77
CA VAL A 141 4.26 5.39 3.02
C VAL A 141 2.79 5.08 2.80
N LEU A 142 2.45 3.79 2.92
CA LEU A 142 1.14 3.28 2.52
C LEU A 142 0.56 2.34 3.59
N PRO A 143 -0.71 2.51 3.97
CA PRO A 143 -1.32 1.67 4.98
C PRO A 143 -1.54 0.26 4.40
N ILE A 144 -1.23 -0.78 5.16
CA ILE A 144 -1.40 -2.18 4.73
C ILE A 144 -2.46 -2.92 5.54
N GLU A 145 -2.69 -2.50 6.78
CA GLU A 145 -3.62 -3.12 7.71
C GLU A 145 -4.02 -2.12 8.80
N ASN A 146 -5.27 -2.19 9.23
CA ASN A 146 -5.79 -1.47 10.39
C ASN A 146 -6.41 -2.49 11.37
N SER A 147 -6.23 -2.28 12.67
CA SER A 147 -6.71 -3.22 13.70
C SER A 147 -8.23 -3.38 13.72
N VAL A 148 -8.98 -2.35 13.30
CA VAL A 148 -10.45 -2.37 13.26
C VAL A 148 -10.95 -2.76 11.86
N GLY A 149 -10.39 -2.16 10.80
CA GLY A 149 -10.82 -2.35 9.41
C GLY A 149 -10.18 -3.51 8.67
N GLY A 150 -9.17 -4.17 9.25
CA GLY A 150 -8.44 -5.28 8.64
C GLY A 150 -7.48 -4.88 7.52
N SER A 151 -7.20 -5.83 6.62
CA SER A 151 -6.22 -5.70 5.55
C SER A 151 -6.68 -4.78 4.41
N ILE A 152 -5.82 -3.84 3.99
CA ILE A 152 -6.08 -2.94 2.86
C ILE A 152 -5.65 -3.62 1.57
N HIS A 153 -6.54 -4.46 1.07
CA HIS A 153 -6.36 -5.34 -0.08
C HIS A 153 -5.86 -4.66 -1.37
N ARG A 154 -6.19 -3.38 -1.58
CA ARG A 154 -5.72 -2.65 -2.77
C ARG A 154 -4.20 -2.52 -2.78
N ASN A 155 -3.58 -2.26 -1.64
CA ASN A 155 -2.13 -2.05 -1.54
C ASN A 155 -1.35 -3.36 -1.70
N TYR A 156 -1.91 -4.50 -1.30
CA TYR A 156 -1.37 -5.82 -1.64
C TYR A 156 -1.29 -6.06 -3.15
N ASP A 157 -2.37 -5.76 -3.87
CA ASP A 157 -2.39 -5.92 -5.32
C ASP A 157 -1.36 -5.02 -6.01
N LEU A 158 -1.16 -3.80 -5.49
CA LEU A 158 -0.19 -2.84 -6.03
C LEU A 158 1.26 -3.26 -5.74
N LEU A 159 1.56 -3.79 -4.55
CA LEU A 159 2.87 -4.34 -4.22
C LEU A 159 3.30 -5.42 -5.23
N LEU A 160 2.36 -6.25 -5.68
CA LEU A 160 2.64 -7.29 -6.67
C LEU A 160 2.84 -6.73 -8.09
N ARG A 161 2.11 -5.67 -8.46
CA ARG A 161 2.17 -5.05 -9.80
C ARG A 161 3.39 -4.16 -10.00
N HIS A 162 3.82 -3.47 -8.96
CA HIS A 162 4.93 -2.52 -9.00
C HIS A 162 6.24 -3.17 -8.55
N ARG A 163 7.36 -2.66 -9.05
CA ARG A 163 8.71 -3.17 -8.72
C ARG A 163 9.35 -2.37 -7.60
N LEU A 164 8.57 -2.11 -6.55
CA LEU A 164 9.06 -1.51 -5.31
C LEU A 164 9.35 -2.58 -4.26
N HIS A 165 10.18 -2.19 -3.30
CA HIS A 165 10.59 -3.00 -2.17
C HIS A 165 10.14 -2.37 -0.86
N ILE A 166 9.69 -3.20 0.08
CA ILE A 166 9.42 -2.77 1.45
C ILE A 166 10.77 -2.58 2.16
N VAL A 167 10.99 -1.37 2.65
CA VAL A 167 12.24 -0.95 3.30
C VAL A 167 12.06 -0.57 4.77
N GLY A 168 10.83 -0.63 5.27
CA GLY A 168 10.49 -0.36 6.65
C GLY A 168 8.98 -0.45 6.85
N GLU A 169 8.57 -0.34 8.11
CA GLU A 169 7.17 -0.23 8.51
C GLU A 169 7.04 0.87 9.58
N VAL A 170 5.83 1.39 9.75
CA VAL A 170 5.48 2.31 10.84
C VAL A 170 4.11 1.93 11.37
N GLN A 171 3.97 1.86 12.69
CA GLN A 171 2.66 1.72 13.34
C GLN A 171 2.19 3.09 13.83
N LEU A 172 0.93 3.43 13.58
CA LEU A 172 0.34 4.69 14.01
C LEU A 172 -0.97 4.44 14.76
N VAL A 173 -1.10 5.01 15.95
CA VAL A 173 -2.36 5.03 16.70
C VAL A 173 -3.28 6.06 16.06
N VAL A 174 -4.47 5.62 15.66
CA VAL A 174 -5.51 6.44 15.03
C VAL A 174 -6.39 7.04 16.13
N ASN A 175 -6.29 8.35 16.32
CA ASN A 175 -7.11 9.11 17.26
C ASN A 175 -8.06 10.03 16.49
N HIS A 176 -9.35 9.68 16.47
CA HIS A 176 -10.38 10.49 15.85
C HIS A 176 -10.78 11.62 16.78
N CYS A 177 -10.74 12.85 16.27
CA CYS A 177 -11.19 14.05 16.95
C CYS A 177 -12.47 14.57 16.29
N LEU A 178 -13.41 15.06 17.11
CA LEU A 178 -14.52 15.87 16.63
C LEU A 178 -14.03 17.31 16.45
N LEU A 179 -14.06 17.79 15.23
CA LEU A 179 -13.59 19.12 14.85
C LEU A 179 -14.75 20.05 14.52
N GLY A 180 -14.59 21.33 14.83
CA GLY A 180 -15.52 22.39 14.44
C GLY A 180 -14.81 23.71 14.18
N LEU A 181 -15.54 24.70 13.66
CA LEU A 181 -14.99 26.04 13.47
C LEU A 181 -14.62 26.69 14.81
N PRO A 182 -13.65 27.62 14.82
CA PRO A 182 -13.25 28.31 16.04
C PRO A 182 -14.41 28.89 16.84
N GLY A 183 -14.50 28.55 18.12
CA GLY A 183 -15.54 29.03 19.04
C GLY A 183 -16.94 28.44 18.83
N VAL A 184 -17.08 27.38 18.03
CA VAL A 184 -18.31 26.55 17.98
C VAL A 184 -18.30 25.59 19.16
N ARG A 185 -19.43 25.43 19.85
CA ARG A 185 -19.57 24.37 20.87
C ARG A 185 -20.07 23.06 20.26
N LYS A 186 -19.74 21.94 20.91
CA LYS A 186 -20.16 20.59 20.52
C LYS A 186 -21.68 20.46 20.32
N ASP A 187 -22.49 21.15 21.13
CA ASP A 187 -23.96 21.15 21.06
C ASP A 187 -24.55 21.99 19.90
N GLU A 188 -23.75 22.81 19.22
CA GLU A 188 -24.20 23.60 18.07
C GLU A 188 -24.14 22.81 16.74
N LEU A 189 -23.52 21.62 16.75
CA LEU A 189 -23.39 20.80 15.54
C LEU A 189 -24.72 20.14 15.16
N LYS A 190 -25.07 20.20 13.88
CA LYS A 190 -26.21 19.47 13.30
C LYS A 190 -25.81 18.41 12.29
N ARG A 191 -24.64 18.56 11.68
CA ARG A 191 -24.10 17.58 10.73
C ARG A 191 -22.59 17.38 10.93
N VAL A 192 -22.12 16.17 10.69
CA VAL A 192 -20.70 15.80 10.81
C VAL A 192 -20.23 15.06 9.56
N LEU A 193 -19.10 15.50 9.00
CA LEU A 193 -18.49 14.93 7.81
C LEU A 193 -17.29 14.04 8.15
N SER A 194 -17.17 12.88 7.51
CA SER A 194 -15.92 12.12 7.49
C SER A 194 -15.95 10.97 6.48
N HIS A 195 -14.85 10.22 6.39
CA HIS A 195 -14.81 8.95 5.67
C HIS A 195 -15.76 7.93 6.32
N PRO A 196 -16.49 7.09 5.55
CA PRO A 196 -17.43 6.11 6.11
C PRO A 196 -16.85 5.27 7.24
N GLN A 197 -15.64 4.74 7.06
CA GLN A 197 -14.97 3.94 8.09
C GLN A 197 -14.70 4.71 9.39
N ALA A 198 -14.41 6.01 9.31
CA ALA A 198 -14.19 6.83 10.52
C ALA A 198 -15.51 7.15 11.22
N LEU A 199 -16.59 7.30 10.47
CA LEU A 199 -17.95 7.49 11.00
C LEU A 199 -18.42 6.24 11.73
N ASP A 200 -18.24 5.07 11.11
CA ASP A 200 -18.58 3.77 11.70
C ASP A 200 -17.78 3.51 12.99
N GLN A 201 -16.54 3.99 13.05
CA GLN A 201 -15.68 3.88 14.25
C GLN A 201 -16.05 4.84 15.37
N CYS A 202 -16.95 5.81 15.14
CA CYS A 202 -17.34 6.83 16.12
C CYS A 202 -18.86 6.85 16.35
N GLU A 203 -19.54 5.75 16.03
CA GLU A 203 -20.99 5.66 15.98
C GLU A 203 -21.62 6.06 17.33
N ARG A 204 -21.07 5.59 18.45
CA ARG A 204 -21.62 5.91 19.78
C ARG A 204 -21.64 7.40 20.05
N THR A 205 -20.50 8.06 19.87
CA THR A 205 -20.38 9.51 20.14
C THR A 205 -21.26 10.34 19.19
N LEU A 206 -21.37 9.94 17.92
CA LEU A 206 -22.18 10.66 16.93
C LEU A 206 -23.69 10.47 17.17
N ASN A 207 -24.10 9.28 17.61
CA ASN A 207 -25.50 9.00 17.98
C ASN A 207 -25.91 9.77 19.25
N GLU A 208 -25.04 9.84 20.26
CA GLU A 208 -25.29 10.64 21.48
C GLU A 208 -25.44 12.14 21.17
N LEU A 209 -24.75 12.62 20.14
CA LEU A 209 -24.84 14.00 19.66
C LEU A 209 -26.12 14.29 18.87
N GLY A 210 -26.77 13.27 18.31
CA GLY A 210 -27.96 13.44 17.46
C GLY A 210 -27.69 14.20 16.15
N VAL A 211 -26.47 14.11 15.63
CA VAL A 211 -26.04 14.80 14.39
C VAL A 211 -26.37 13.98 13.13
N THR A 212 -26.58 14.67 12.02
CA THR A 212 -26.68 14.04 10.70
C THR A 212 -25.29 13.66 10.19
N ILE A 213 -25.10 12.39 9.87
CA ILE A 213 -23.85 11.87 9.31
C ILE A 213 -23.79 12.14 7.81
N VAL A 214 -22.68 12.72 7.34
CA VAL A 214 -22.43 13.02 5.94
C VAL A 214 -21.11 12.36 5.52
N THR A 215 -21.14 11.56 4.47
CA THR A 215 -19.94 10.87 3.99
C THR A 215 -19.08 11.80 3.13
N ALA A 216 -17.77 11.65 3.27
CA ALA A 216 -16.74 12.30 2.47
C ALA A 216 -15.70 11.26 2.02
N ASP A 217 -14.90 11.58 1.02
CA ASP A 217 -13.91 10.64 0.47
C ASP A 217 -12.72 10.38 1.41
N ASP A 218 -12.43 11.31 2.32
CA ASP A 218 -11.25 11.29 3.20
C ASP A 218 -11.50 12.11 4.48
N THR A 219 -10.89 11.70 5.59
CA THR A 219 -11.10 12.36 6.91
C THR A 219 -10.49 13.76 6.94
N ALA A 220 -9.29 13.96 6.40
CA ALA A 220 -8.66 15.27 6.35
C ALA A 220 -9.33 16.19 5.31
N ARG A 221 -9.83 15.61 4.20
CA ARG A 221 -10.68 16.36 3.26
C ARG A 221 -11.98 16.81 3.91
N ALA A 222 -12.59 16.00 4.78
CA ALA A 222 -13.77 16.44 5.54
C ALA A 222 -13.47 17.66 6.42
N ALA A 223 -12.34 17.66 7.13
CA ALA A 223 -11.89 18.83 7.89
C ALA A 223 -11.66 20.06 6.99
N GLN A 224 -11.03 19.87 5.83
CA GLN A 224 -10.85 20.93 4.83
C GLN A 224 -12.19 21.52 4.37
N ILE A 225 -13.19 20.68 4.09
CA ILE A 225 -14.53 21.11 3.68
C ILE A 225 -15.14 21.98 4.77
N VAL A 226 -15.14 21.53 6.03
CA VAL A 226 -15.69 22.29 7.18
C VAL A 226 -15.03 23.67 7.31
N ALA A 227 -13.71 23.73 7.22
CA ALA A 227 -12.97 24.99 7.28
C ALA A 227 -13.31 25.92 6.11
N SER A 228 -13.49 25.37 4.91
CA SER A 228 -13.76 26.16 3.69
C SER A 228 -15.20 26.65 3.58
N GLU A 229 -16.19 25.85 3.99
CA GLU A 229 -17.60 26.21 3.92
C GLU A 229 -17.99 27.23 5.00
N GLY A 230 -17.32 27.22 6.16
CA GLY A 230 -17.57 28.20 7.22
C GLY A 230 -18.94 28.07 7.90
N VAL A 231 -19.64 26.94 7.72
CA VAL A 231 -20.95 26.70 8.32
C VAL A 231 -20.79 26.22 9.77
N ARG A 232 -21.17 27.06 10.74
CA ARG A 232 -21.04 26.80 12.18
C ARG A 232 -21.67 25.50 12.67
N GLU A 233 -22.76 25.06 12.03
CA GLU A 233 -23.50 23.85 12.41
C GLU A 233 -22.86 22.56 11.84
N THR A 234 -21.67 22.65 11.25
CA THR A 234 -20.97 21.57 10.58
C THR A 234 -19.68 21.23 11.32
N GLY A 235 -19.52 19.96 11.67
CA GLY A 235 -18.28 19.41 12.22
C GLY A 235 -17.64 18.38 11.28
N ALA A 236 -16.44 17.95 11.63
CA ALA A 236 -15.76 16.84 10.95
C ALA A 236 -15.20 15.83 11.97
N VAL A 237 -15.13 14.56 11.60
CA VAL A 237 -14.28 13.58 12.30
C VAL A 237 -12.97 13.46 11.54
N ALA A 238 -11.85 13.85 12.15
CA ALA A 238 -10.53 13.78 11.53
C ALA A 238 -9.41 13.71 12.58
N SER A 239 -8.16 13.69 12.13
CA SER A 239 -7.00 13.75 13.02
C SER A 239 -6.88 15.12 13.70
N SER A 240 -6.23 15.17 14.86
CA SER A 240 -5.82 16.44 15.49
C SER A 240 -4.92 17.26 14.56
N ARG A 241 -4.08 16.60 13.75
CA ARG A 241 -3.23 17.23 12.75
C ARG A 241 -4.02 18.01 11.70
N ALA A 242 -5.15 17.48 11.24
CA ALA A 242 -6.04 18.20 10.32
C ALA A 242 -6.61 19.46 10.98
N ALA A 243 -6.93 19.41 12.28
CA ALA A 243 -7.39 20.60 13.02
C ALA A 243 -6.35 21.72 13.00
N GLU A 244 -5.08 21.40 13.26
CA GLU A 244 -3.97 22.37 13.21
C GLU A 244 -3.79 22.99 11.82
N ILE A 245 -3.85 22.17 10.77
CA ILE A 245 -3.61 22.61 9.39
C ILE A 245 -4.73 23.52 8.90
N TYR A 246 -5.99 23.16 9.20
CA TYR A 246 -7.17 23.86 8.71
C TYR A 246 -7.72 24.92 9.67
N GLY A 247 -7.08 25.11 10.83
CA GLY A 247 -7.48 26.13 11.81
C GLY A 247 -8.84 25.84 12.45
N LEU A 248 -9.09 24.57 12.78
CA LEU A 248 -10.31 24.10 13.45
C LEU A 248 -10.05 23.85 14.94
N ASP A 249 -11.10 23.96 15.75
CA ASP A 249 -11.07 23.62 17.17
C ASP A 249 -11.39 22.13 17.35
N VAL A 250 -10.64 21.49 18.26
CA VAL A 250 -10.94 20.12 18.73
C VAL A 250 -12.03 20.21 19.80
N LEU A 251 -13.25 19.83 19.44
CA LEU A 251 -14.43 19.88 20.31
C LEU A 251 -14.51 18.67 21.25
N ALA A 252 -13.98 17.53 20.79
CA ALA A 252 -13.78 16.33 21.60
C ALA A 252 -12.61 15.53 21.01
N ASP A 253 -11.77 14.99 21.89
CA ASP A 253 -10.65 14.12 21.54
C ASP A 253 -11.03 12.65 21.77
N ARG A 254 -10.40 11.75 21.01
CA ARG A 254 -10.55 10.28 21.11
C ARG A 254 -12.02 9.83 21.13
N ILE A 255 -12.78 10.25 20.12
CA ILE A 255 -14.21 9.96 20.03
C ILE A 255 -14.54 8.57 19.45
N GLN A 256 -13.51 7.82 19.05
CA GLN A 256 -13.67 6.47 18.52
C GLN A 256 -14.16 5.50 19.60
N ASP A 257 -14.94 4.51 19.16
CA ASP A 257 -15.58 3.53 20.04
C ASP A 257 -14.56 2.51 20.60
N ASP A 258 -13.53 2.18 19.80
CA ASP A 258 -12.41 1.31 20.17
C ASP A 258 -11.12 2.10 20.38
N THR A 259 -10.52 1.97 21.56
CA THR A 259 -9.28 2.69 21.92
C THR A 259 -8.03 2.11 21.27
N ASP A 260 -8.07 0.84 20.86
CA ASP A 260 -6.94 0.11 20.29
C ASP A 260 -6.96 0.15 18.75
N ASN A 261 -7.08 1.36 18.19
CA ASN A 261 -7.11 1.59 16.75
C ASN A 261 -5.70 1.89 16.23
N ILE A 262 -5.06 0.92 15.61
CA ILE A 262 -3.69 1.02 15.10
C ILE A 262 -3.69 0.71 13.61
N THR A 263 -3.07 1.58 12.83
CA THR A 263 -2.80 1.34 11.42
C THR A 263 -1.32 1.04 11.22
N ARG A 264 -1.04 -0.08 10.55
CA ARG A 264 0.29 -0.46 10.11
C ARG A 264 0.52 0.07 8.70
N PHE A 265 1.61 0.81 8.52
CA PHE A 265 2.07 1.35 7.26
C PHE A 265 3.36 0.66 6.81
N LEU A 266 3.51 0.50 5.50
CA LEU A 266 4.75 0.04 4.87
C LEU A 266 5.45 1.21 4.19
N ILE A 267 6.76 1.25 4.32
CA ILE A 267 7.63 2.20 3.61
C ILE A 267 8.17 1.49 2.37
N LEU A 268 7.92 2.06 1.20
CA LEU A 268 8.35 1.52 -0.08
C LEU A 268 9.46 2.35 -0.71
N ALA A 269 10.36 1.67 -1.42
CA ALA A 269 11.43 2.29 -2.18
C ALA A 269 11.75 1.52 -3.47
N ARG A 270 12.47 2.18 -4.38
CA ARG A 270 12.96 1.56 -5.63
C ARG A 270 14.00 0.48 -5.39
N GLU A 271 14.87 0.68 -4.39
CA GLU A 271 15.94 -0.26 -4.04
C GLU A 271 15.64 -0.94 -2.70
N PRO A 272 15.87 -2.26 -2.59
CA PRO A 272 15.77 -2.95 -1.32
C PRO A 272 16.90 -2.49 -0.40
N ILE A 273 16.66 -2.56 0.90
CA ILE A 273 17.76 -2.42 1.86
C ILE A 273 18.62 -3.69 1.86
N ILE A 274 19.89 -3.54 2.21
CA ILE A 274 20.77 -4.68 2.43
C ILE A 274 20.38 -5.32 3.77
N PRO A 275 19.94 -6.59 3.81
CA PRO A 275 19.60 -7.26 5.05
C PRO A 275 20.83 -7.38 5.96
N ALA A 276 20.61 -7.15 7.25
CA ALA A 276 21.61 -7.32 8.30
C ALA A 276 20.98 -8.10 9.47
N THR A 277 21.78 -8.34 10.51
CA THR A 277 21.35 -9.04 11.74
C THR A 277 21.65 -8.20 12.98
N ASP A 278 21.73 -6.88 12.82
CA ASP A 278 22.07 -5.90 13.86
C ASP A 278 20.90 -5.57 14.79
N LYS A 279 19.68 -5.95 14.40
CA LYS A 279 18.41 -5.74 15.12
C LYS A 279 17.36 -6.74 14.65
N PRO A 280 16.15 -6.77 15.23
CA PRO A 280 15.06 -7.61 14.72
C PRO A 280 14.63 -7.18 13.32
N TYR A 281 14.53 -8.16 12.42
CA TYR A 281 14.07 -7.98 11.04
C TYR A 281 12.81 -8.79 10.77
N LYS A 282 12.01 -8.27 9.85
CA LYS A 282 10.86 -8.92 9.26
C LYS A 282 11.08 -9.03 7.76
N THR A 283 10.68 -10.15 7.19
CA THR A 283 10.69 -10.37 5.75
C THR A 283 9.28 -10.64 5.28
N SER A 284 8.84 -9.85 4.31
CA SER A 284 7.53 -10.00 3.66
C SER A 284 7.69 -10.71 2.34
N ILE A 285 6.88 -11.74 2.12
CA ILE A 285 6.84 -12.52 0.89
C ILE A 285 5.42 -12.63 0.37
N VAL A 286 5.32 -12.87 -0.94
CA VAL A 286 4.11 -13.32 -1.59
C VAL A 286 4.42 -14.59 -2.37
N PHE A 287 3.57 -15.60 -2.28
CA PHE A 287 3.73 -16.84 -3.03
C PHE A 287 2.38 -17.44 -3.43
N SER A 288 2.41 -18.33 -4.41
CA SER A 288 1.27 -19.20 -4.75
C SER A 288 1.69 -20.67 -4.72
N LEU A 289 0.72 -21.52 -4.44
CA LEU A 289 0.89 -22.96 -4.29
C LEU A 289 0.12 -23.70 -5.39
N GLU A 290 0.48 -24.96 -5.63
CA GLU A 290 -0.43 -25.89 -6.31
C GLU A 290 -1.66 -26.17 -5.45
N GLU A 291 -2.76 -26.56 -6.09
CA GLU A 291 -3.96 -26.96 -5.37
C GLU A 291 -3.78 -28.36 -4.77
N GLY A 292 -4.24 -28.53 -3.54
CA GLY A 292 -4.24 -29.84 -2.89
C GLY A 292 -4.42 -29.76 -1.38
N PRO A 293 -4.95 -30.82 -0.76
CA PRO A 293 -5.13 -30.88 0.69
C PRO A 293 -3.78 -30.74 1.42
N GLY A 294 -3.74 -29.89 2.44
CA GLY A 294 -2.57 -29.71 3.30
C GLY A 294 -1.39 -28.95 2.67
N ILE A 295 -1.53 -28.40 1.45
CA ILE A 295 -0.42 -27.70 0.78
C ILE A 295 0.00 -26.43 1.52
N LEU A 296 -0.96 -25.69 2.08
CA LEU A 296 -0.67 -24.52 2.92
C LEU A 296 0.03 -24.93 4.21
N PHE A 297 -0.39 -26.03 4.85
CA PHE A 297 0.31 -26.57 6.01
C PHE A 297 1.77 -26.89 5.71
N LYS A 298 2.05 -27.55 4.57
CA LYS A 298 3.43 -27.80 4.12
C LYS A 298 4.21 -26.51 3.91
N ALA A 299 3.58 -25.49 3.31
CA ALA A 299 4.18 -24.17 3.13
C ALA A 299 4.53 -23.50 4.45
N LEU A 300 3.66 -23.55 5.46
CA LEU A 300 3.93 -22.95 6.77
C LEU A 300 4.94 -23.77 7.59
N ALA A 301 4.97 -25.09 7.41
CA ALA A 301 5.90 -25.98 8.10
C ALA A 301 7.37 -25.63 7.82
N VAL A 302 7.68 -25.08 6.64
CA VAL A 302 9.07 -24.70 6.30
C VAL A 302 9.64 -23.66 7.28
N PHE A 303 8.78 -22.76 7.79
CA PHE A 303 9.12 -21.73 8.77
C PHE A 303 9.07 -22.29 10.19
N ALA A 304 8.00 -23.01 10.54
CA ALA A 304 7.81 -23.56 11.87
C ALA A 304 8.94 -24.53 12.28
N LEU A 305 9.36 -25.43 11.38
CA LEU A 305 10.46 -26.38 11.63
C LEU A 305 11.83 -25.71 11.80
N ARG A 306 11.94 -24.41 11.51
CA ARG A 306 13.15 -23.59 11.67
C ARG A 306 13.01 -22.53 12.76
N ASN A 307 11.97 -22.64 13.60
CA ASN A 307 11.65 -21.68 14.67
C ASN A 307 11.57 -20.24 14.14
N ILE A 308 10.91 -20.04 12.99
CA ILE A 308 10.64 -18.71 12.42
C ILE A 308 9.18 -18.36 12.70
N SER A 309 8.96 -17.31 13.49
CA SER A 309 7.63 -16.79 13.79
C SER A 309 7.02 -16.11 12.57
N LEU A 310 5.72 -16.32 12.36
CA LEU A 310 4.94 -15.59 11.37
C LEU A 310 4.16 -14.51 12.09
N SER A 311 4.36 -13.25 11.69
CA SER A 311 3.62 -12.11 12.25
C SER A 311 2.37 -11.77 11.44
N LYS A 312 2.26 -12.28 10.21
CA LYS A 312 1.07 -12.10 9.37
C LYS A 312 0.90 -13.22 8.35
N ILE A 313 -0.35 -13.57 8.07
CA ILE A 313 -0.75 -14.37 6.92
C ILE A 313 -2.05 -13.79 6.33
N GLU A 314 -2.09 -13.59 5.02
CA GLU A 314 -3.27 -13.11 4.30
C GLU A 314 -3.40 -13.89 2.99
N SER A 315 -4.59 -14.42 2.70
CA SER A 315 -4.89 -15.11 1.44
C SER A 315 -5.71 -14.22 0.51
N ARG A 316 -5.38 -14.25 -0.78
CA ARG A 316 -5.99 -13.40 -1.81
C ARG A 316 -6.26 -14.22 -3.07
N PRO A 317 -7.50 -14.34 -3.54
CA PRO A 317 -7.78 -15.00 -4.82
C PRO A 317 -7.20 -14.17 -5.97
N GLN A 318 -6.57 -14.83 -6.96
CA GLN A 318 -5.98 -14.13 -8.09
C GLN A 318 -7.07 -13.58 -9.02
N LYS A 319 -7.26 -12.26 -9.00
CA LYS A 319 -8.32 -11.53 -9.75
C LYS A 319 -8.33 -11.78 -11.27
N LEU A 320 -7.20 -12.16 -11.87
CA LEU A 320 -7.09 -12.41 -13.31
C LEU A 320 -7.66 -13.79 -13.74
N ARG A 321 -8.07 -14.63 -12.80
CA ARG A 321 -8.77 -15.90 -13.07
C ARG A 321 -10.01 -16.03 -12.17
N PRO A 322 -11.03 -15.15 -12.32
CA PRO A 322 -12.03 -14.97 -11.29
C PRO A 322 -13.22 -15.94 -11.31
N LEU A 323 -13.44 -16.82 -12.30
CA LEU A 323 -14.57 -17.79 -12.27
C LEU A 323 -14.38 -18.96 -13.25
N ARG A 324 -14.93 -20.14 -12.88
CA ARG A 324 -15.29 -21.24 -13.81
C ARG A 324 -16.80 -21.43 -13.84
N VAL A 325 -17.35 -21.51 -15.04
CA VAL A 325 -18.66 -22.12 -15.31
C VAL A 325 -18.49 -23.63 -15.13
N VAL A 326 -19.32 -24.23 -14.27
CA VAL A 326 -19.56 -25.68 -14.32
C VAL A 326 -20.27 -25.90 -15.65
N ASP A 327 -19.60 -26.49 -16.63
CA ASP A 327 -20.30 -27.01 -17.80
C ASP A 327 -21.22 -28.14 -17.30
N ASP A 328 -22.47 -28.17 -17.79
CA ASP A 328 -23.49 -29.17 -17.41
C ASP A 328 -23.05 -30.61 -17.74
N SER A 329 -21.91 -30.76 -18.43
CA SER A 329 -21.20 -32.01 -18.57
C SER A 329 -20.41 -32.34 -17.29
N ASN A 330 -20.98 -33.21 -16.48
CA ASN A 330 -20.50 -33.77 -15.20
C ASN A 330 -19.11 -34.50 -15.24
N ARG A 331 -18.11 -33.95 -15.95
CA ARG A 331 -16.81 -34.59 -16.26
C ARG A 331 -15.57 -33.71 -16.00
N ALA A 332 -15.72 -32.46 -15.56
CA ALA A 332 -14.58 -31.65 -15.14
C ALA A 332 -14.39 -31.70 -13.63
N SER A 333 -13.19 -32.03 -13.15
CA SER A 333 -12.83 -31.79 -11.75
C SER A 333 -12.83 -30.28 -11.51
N PRO A 334 -13.43 -29.79 -10.42
CA PRO A 334 -13.37 -28.37 -10.08
C PRO A 334 -11.89 -27.99 -9.90
N THR A 335 -11.39 -27.07 -10.72
CA THR A 335 -10.09 -26.43 -10.50
C THR A 335 -10.38 -25.08 -9.86
N TYR A 336 -9.82 -24.86 -8.69
CA TYR A 336 -10.14 -23.77 -7.80
C TYR A 336 -9.38 -22.49 -8.20
N PHE A 337 -9.56 -21.43 -7.41
CA PHE A 337 -8.86 -20.17 -7.60
C PHE A 337 -7.36 -20.36 -7.35
N ASP A 338 -6.50 -19.84 -8.24
CA ASP A 338 -5.09 -19.65 -7.89
C ASP A 338 -5.04 -18.62 -6.74
N TYR A 339 -4.60 -19.03 -5.54
CA TYR A 339 -4.46 -18.15 -4.36
C TYR A 339 -3.05 -17.58 -4.25
N LEU A 340 -2.96 -16.31 -3.88
CA LEU A 340 -1.75 -15.65 -3.40
C LEU A 340 -1.80 -15.61 -1.88
N PHE A 341 -0.69 -16.00 -1.25
CA PHE A 341 -0.48 -15.90 0.19
C PHE A 341 0.58 -14.84 0.45
N TYR A 342 0.22 -13.83 1.23
CA TYR A 342 1.14 -12.83 1.75
C TYR A 342 1.51 -13.22 3.18
N ILE A 343 2.81 -13.30 3.46
CA ILE A 343 3.31 -13.66 4.78
C ILE A 343 4.39 -12.66 5.19
N ASP A 344 4.30 -12.24 6.45
CA ASP A 344 5.40 -11.58 7.15
C ASP A 344 5.99 -12.58 8.15
N PHE A 345 7.31 -12.78 8.11
CA PHE A 345 8.02 -13.64 9.05
C PHE A 345 9.19 -12.92 9.72
N GLU A 346 9.45 -13.25 10.98
CA GLU A 346 10.45 -12.60 11.84
C GLU A 346 11.83 -13.25 11.69
N ALA A 347 12.46 -12.97 10.55
CA ALA A 347 13.86 -13.29 10.31
C ALA A 347 14.43 -12.39 9.22
N SER A 348 15.74 -12.12 9.31
CA SER A 348 16.49 -11.45 8.26
C SER A 348 16.87 -12.43 7.14
N MET A 349 16.86 -11.97 5.90
CA MET A 349 17.39 -12.74 4.76
C MET A 349 18.92 -12.90 4.80
N ALA A 350 19.62 -12.24 5.73
CA ALA A 350 21.03 -12.51 6.04
C ALA A 350 21.21 -13.79 6.90
N GLU A 351 20.15 -14.31 7.52
CA GLU A 351 20.22 -15.51 8.36
C GLU A 351 20.08 -16.80 7.53
N PRO A 352 20.93 -17.81 7.74
CA PRO A 352 20.82 -19.10 7.03
C PRO A 352 19.46 -19.78 7.22
N ARG A 353 18.84 -19.69 8.40
CA ARG A 353 17.52 -20.29 8.66
C ARG A 353 16.44 -19.73 7.73
N ALA A 354 16.45 -18.42 7.48
CA ALA A 354 15.50 -17.76 6.58
C ALA A 354 15.75 -18.17 5.13
N GLN A 355 17.01 -18.20 4.71
CA GLN A 355 17.40 -18.63 3.36
C GLN A 355 17.00 -20.09 3.09
N PHE A 356 17.21 -20.99 4.04
CA PHE A 356 16.79 -22.38 3.93
C PHE A 356 15.26 -22.55 3.95
N ALA A 357 14.54 -21.73 4.73
CA ALA A 357 13.08 -21.76 4.73
C ALA A 357 12.54 -21.34 3.35
N LEU A 358 13.07 -20.24 2.80
CA LEU A 358 12.65 -19.71 1.50
C LEU A 358 13.04 -20.66 0.36
N GLY A 359 14.24 -21.24 0.40
CA GLY A 359 14.69 -22.24 -0.57
C GLY A 359 13.79 -23.46 -0.59
N HIS A 360 13.42 -24.00 0.58
CA HIS A 360 12.52 -25.14 0.68
C HIS A 360 11.10 -24.81 0.20
N LEU A 361 10.58 -23.60 0.51
CA LEU A 361 9.29 -23.15 -0.01
C LEU A 361 9.29 -23.06 -1.55
N GLN A 362 10.41 -22.60 -2.13
CA GLN A 362 10.57 -22.46 -3.58
C GLN A 362 10.53 -23.81 -4.33
N GLU A 363 10.81 -24.93 -3.67
CA GLU A 363 10.75 -26.26 -4.30
C GLU A 363 9.35 -26.66 -4.76
N PHE A 364 8.30 -26.15 -4.10
CA PHE A 364 6.91 -26.49 -4.41
C PHE A 364 5.98 -25.28 -4.59
N ALA A 365 6.46 -24.06 -4.37
CA ALA A 365 5.73 -22.86 -4.74
C ALA A 365 5.73 -22.66 -6.27
N ARG A 366 4.56 -22.38 -6.85
CA ARG A 366 4.45 -22.06 -8.29
C ARG A 366 5.04 -20.70 -8.60
N PHE A 367 4.95 -19.80 -7.63
CA PHE A 367 5.48 -18.46 -7.69
C PHE A 367 5.88 -18.04 -6.28
N ILE A 368 7.00 -17.34 -6.16
CA ILE A 368 7.41 -16.69 -4.92
C ILE A 368 8.14 -15.39 -5.24
N ARG A 369 7.86 -14.35 -4.46
CA ARG A 369 8.53 -13.06 -4.52
C ARG A 369 8.76 -12.54 -3.12
N VAL A 370 10.00 -12.16 -2.84
CA VAL A 370 10.33 -11.36 -1.65
C VAL A 370 9.94 -9.91 -1.93
N LEU A 371 9.05 -9.36 -1.10
CA LEU A 371 8.58 -7.98 -1.19
C LEU A 371 9.56 -7.04 -0.46
N GLY A 372 10.19 -7.50 0.61
CA GLY A 372 11.23 -6.76 1.32
C GLY A 372 11.71 -7.50 2.56
N CYS A 373 12.89 -7.12 3.04
CA CYS A 373 13.46 -7.56 4.30
C CYS A 373 13.91 -6.30 5.04
N TYR A 374 13.25 -5.98 6.15
CA TYR A 374 13.34 -4.66 6.78
C TYR A 374 13.30 -4.74 8.31
N PRO A 375 13.86 -3.74 9.03
CA PRO A 375 13.80 -3.70 10.48
C PRO A 375 12.35 -3.62 10.98
N ILE A 376 12.07 -4.32 12.07
CA ILE A 376 10.77 -4.25 12.75
C ILE A 376 10.63 -2.87 13.41
N ASP A 377 9.44 -2.27 13.28
CA ASP A 377 9.12 -1.09 14.09
C ASP A 377 8.79 -1.53 15.52
N THR A 378 9.67 -1.17 16.45
CA THR A 378 9.51 -1.47 17.88
C THR A 378 8.92 -0.29 18.65
N VAL A 379 8.58 0.83 17.99
CA VAL A 379 8.15 2.07 18.64
C VAL A 379 6.72 2.44 18.20
N LEU A 380 5.76 2.14 19.07
CA LEU A 380 4.38 2.64 18.94
C LEU A 380 4.29 4.14 19.21
#